data_AF-A0AAP2W8D6-F1
#
_entry.id   AF-A0AAP2W8D6-F1
#
_cell.length_a   1.000
_cell.length_b   1.000
_cell.length_c   1.000
_cell.angle_alpha   90.00
_cell.angle_beta   90.00
_cell.angle_gamma   90.00
#
_symmetry.space_group_name_H-M   'P 1'
#
loop_
_entity.id
_entity.type
_entity.pdbx_description
1 polymer ?
#
loop_
_entity_poly.entity_id
_entity_poly.type
_entity_poly.pdbx_seq_one_letter_code
_entity_poly.pdbx_strand_id
1 'polypeptide(L)'
;MKPYRSINYRIATWLIHLSVWLTAVFLFVFWSRIPDQIPSHYNGAGAVDKWGGKEVLFMLVFVMFFIYGCHFIAVLICRNGTTREGLYSKKLKDFVTDEDVQAAVRITLDFLAWMDVSLMAMFVYITVCSASCVPIGSWFVAAVFLVMGLELIWYTARMLKQRKVVRIRAAGGLEAWNEEAGKDSCKRIYGDVENVPEEKCVGDIAGGQEEKTYGDISGEYSREKEDDM
;
A
#
# COMPACT_ATOMS: atom_id res chain seq x y z
N MET A 1 8.45 15.97 17.94
CA MET A 1 7.93 15.17 16.80
C MET A 1 7.77 13.72 17.25
N LYS A 2 6.56 13.15 17.19
CA LYS A 2 6.34 11.75 17.58
C LYS A 2 7.09 10.82 16.61
N PRO A 3 7.75 9.75 17.09
CA PRO A 3 8.49 8.86 16.21
C PRO A 3 7.56 8.28 15.15
N TYR A 4 8.08 8.17 13.92
CA TYR A 4 7.37 7.64 12.75
C TYR A 4 6.91 6.19 12.88
N ARG A 5 7.32 5.49 13.95
CA ARG A 5 7.11 4.05 14.13
C ARG A 5 5.86 3.80 14.95
N SER A 6 4.86 3.18 14.34
CA SER A 6 3.74 2.60 15.09
C SER A 6 4.26 1.45 15.97
N ILE A 7 3.50 1.08 17.00
CA ILE A 7 3.80 -0.13 17.78
C ILE A 7 3.77 -1.39 16.89
N ASN A 8 2.85 -1.43 15.93
CA ASN A 8 2.68 -2.54 14.99
C ASN A 8 3.90 -2.71 14.10
N TYR A 9 4.42 -1.61 13.55
CA TYR A 9 5.65 -1.61 12.75
C TYR A 9 6.81 -2.18 13.56
N ARG A 10 7.00 -1.73 14.81
CA ARG A 10 8.09 -2.23 15.66
C ARG A 10 7.98 -3.73 15.88
N ILE A 11 6.78 -4.22 16.19
CA ILE A 11 6.51 -5.65 16.37
C ILE A 11 6.84 -6.41 15.08
N ALA A 12 6.31 -5.97 13.94
CA ALA A 12 6.56 -6.62 12.66
C ALA A 12 8.05 -6.65 12.30
N THR A 13 8.77 -5.54 12.52
CA THR A 13 10.22 -5.48 12.33
C THR A 13 10.94 -6.48 13.23
N TRP A 14 10.61 -6.58 14.52
CA TRP A 14 11.20 -7.60 15.40
C TRP A 14 10.92 -9.02 14.90
N LEU A 15 9.70 -9.30 14.44
CA LEU A 15 9.35 -10.60 13.84
C LEU A 15 10.20 -10.90 12.60
N ILE A 16 10.39 -9.93 11.70
CA ILE A 16 11.27 -10.08 10.53
C ILE A 16 12.70 -10.43 10.95
N HIS A 17 13.26 -9.73 11.94
CA HIS A 17 14.62 -10.01 12.43
C HIS A 17 14.70 -11.41 13.02
N LEU A 18 13.74 -11.77 13.89
CA LEU A 18 13.69 -13.09 14.50
C LEU A 18 13.57 -14.19 13.44
N SER A 19 12.70 -14.03 12.44
CA SER A 19 12.50 -15.02 11.37
C SER A 19 13.79 -15.31 10.60
N VAL A 20 14.53 -14.27 10.18
CA VAL A 20 15.78 -14.44 9.42
C VAL A 20 16.88 -15.07 10.28
N TRP A 21 17.13 -14.52 11.48
CA TRP A 21 18.21 -14.99 12.32
C TRP A 21 17.96 -16.37 12.91
N LEU A 22 16.74 -16.67 13.36
CA LEU A 22 16.40 -17.99 13.88
C LEU A 22 16.47 -19.06 12.79
N THR A 23 16.07 -18.74 11.55
CA THR A 23 16.19 -19.69 10.43
C THR A 23 17.65 -19.96 10.07
N ALA A 24 18.49 -18.92 10.03
CA ALA A 24 19.92 -19.07 9.80
C ALA A 24 20.59 -19.92 10.91
N VAL A 25 20.28 -19.65 12.17
CA VAL A 25 20.79 -20.43 13.32
C VAL A 25 20.27 -21.87 13.28
N PHE A 26 18.99 -22.09 12.97
CA PHE A 26 18.41 -23.41 12.81
C PHE A 26 19.17 -24.23 11.77
N LEU A 27 19.38 -23.69 10.57
CA LEU A 27 20.11 -24.41 9.53
C LEU A 27 21.57 -24.65 9.89
N PHE A 28 22.24 -23.70 10.54
CA PHE A 28 23.61 -23.86 10.98
C PHE A 28 23.76 -24.99 12.02
N VAL A 29 22.88 -25.02 13.03
CA VAL A 29 22.92 -26.00 14.13
C VAL A 29 22.55 -27.41 13.64
N PHE A 30 21.58 -27.52 12.75
CA PHE A 30 21.06 -28.81 12.29
C PHE A 30 21.68 -29.30 10.97
N TRP A 31 22.61 -28.55 10.35
CA TRP A 31 23.15 -28.84 9.03
C TRP A 31 23.63 -30.28 8.83
N SER A 32 24.36 -30.82 9.81
CA SER A 32 24.90 -32.19 9.75
C SER A 32 23.84 -33.28 9.89
N ARG A 33 22.65 -32.93 10.38
CA ARG A 33 21.50 -33.85 10.55
C ARG A 33 20.52 -33.77 9.39
N ILE A 34 20.59 -32.74 8.56
CA ILE A 34 19.74 -32.60 7.38
C ILE A 34 20.20 -33.62 6.33
N PRO A 35 19.30 -34.48 5.81
CA PRO A 35 19.62 -35.44 4.76
C PRO A 35 20.21 -34.75 3.53
N ASP A 36 21.11 -35.42 2.82
CA ASP A 36 21.70 -34.85 1.60
C ASP A 36 20.67 -34.61 0.50
N GLN A 37 19.58 -35.40 0.50
CA GLN A 37 18.45 -35.23 -0.42
C GLN A 37 17.20 -34.75 0.34
N ILE A 38 16.65 -33.61 -0.09
CA ILE A 38 15.48 -32.97 0.51
C ILE A 38 14.44 -32.59 -0.55
N PRO A 39 13.17 -32.32 -0.17
CA PRO A 39 12.20 -31.70 -1.05
C PRO A 39 12.69 -30.34 -1.56
N SER A 40 12.78 -30.19 -2.88
CA SER A 40 13.18 -28.93 -3.54
C SER A 40 12.00 -28.22 -4.22
N HIS A 41 10.89 -28.93 -4.42
CA HIS A 41 9.64 -28.34 -4.91
C HIS A 41 8.43 -29.12 -4.37
N TYR A 42 7.32 -28.41 -4.27
CA TYR A 42 6.02 -28.94 -3.85
C TYR A 42 4.96 -28.56 -4.89
N ASN A 43 4.05 -29.48 -5.19
CA ASN A 43 2.94 -29.21 -6.10
C ASN A 43 1.83 -28.39 -5.41
N GLY A 44 0.79 -28.03 -6.17
CA GLY A 44 -0.36 -27.26 -5.66
C GLY A 44 -1.18 -27.98 -4.57
N ALA A 45 -1.03 -29.30 -4.41
CA ALA A 45 -1.63 -30.07 -3.31
C ALA A 45 -0.71 -30.13 -2.07
N GLY A 46 0.44 -29.46 -2.10
CA GLY A 46 1.42 -29.43 -1.02
C GLY A 46 2.20 -30.74 -0.84
N ALA A 47 2.16 -31.63 -1.83
CA ALA A 47 2.96 -32.86 -1.86
C ALA A 47 4.29 -32.60 -2.56
N VAL A 48 5.33 -33.34 -2.16
CA VAL A 48 6.65 -33.27 -2.78
C VAL A 48 6.57 -33.84 -4.19
N ASP A 49 6.91 -33.02 -5.20
CA ASP A 49 6.98 -33.45 -6.60
C ASP A 49 8.41 -33.39 -7.17
N LYS A 50 9.34 -32.75 -6.45
CA LYS A 50 10.76 -32.71 -6.79
C LYS A 50 11.65 -32.80 -5.55
N TRP A 51 12.73 -33.55 -5.71
CA TRP A 51 13.81 -33.68 -4.72
C TRP A 51 15.08 -33.01 -5.26
N GLY A 52 15.93 -32.52 -4.37
CA GLY A 52 17.22 -31.90 -4.70
C GLY A 52 18.19 -32.04 -3.53
N GLY A 53 19.41 -31.52 -3.69
CA GLY A 53 20.37 -31.54 -2.60
C GLY A 53 20.06 -30.48 -1.53
N LYS A 54 20.57 -30.68 -0.31
CA LYS A 54 20.31 -29.78 0.83
C LYS A 54 20.87 -28.37 0.66
N GLU A 55 21.81 -28.16 -0.25
CA GLU A 55 22.33 -26.85 -0.65
C GLU A 55 21.25 -25.89 -1.17
N VAL A 56 20.11 -26.41 -1.64
CA VAL A 56 18.94 -25.58 -2.01
C VAL A 56 18.46 -24.73 -0.82
N LEU A 57 18.67 -25.16 0.43
CA LEU A 57 18.32 -24.37 1.62
C LEU A 57 19.14 -23.08 1.72
N PHE A 58 20.37 -23.03 1.17
CA PHE A 58 21.13 -21.78 1.10
C PHE A 58 20.46 -20.76 0.17
N MET A 59 19.85 -21.21 -0.92
CA MET A 59 19.07 -20.33 -1.79
C MET A 59 17.86 -19.75 -1.06
N LEU A 60 17.13 -20.56 -0.27
CA LEU A 60 16.00 -20.07 0.53
C LEU A 60 16.45 -19.02 1.56
N VAL A 61 17.53 -19.28 2.28
CA VAL A 61 18.11 -18.30 3.22
C VAL A 61 18.56 -17.03 2.51
N PHE A 62 19.20 -17.16 1.34
CA PHE A 62 19.61 -16.01 0.55
C PHE A 62 18.40 -15.14 0.16
N VAL A 63 17.29 -15.74 -0.30
CA VAL A 63 16.06 -15.01 -0.60
C VAL A 63 15.51 -14.30 0.65
N MET A 64 15.57 -14.93 1.82
CA MET A 64 15.17 -14.29 3.07
C MET A 64 16.06 -13.08 3.42
N PHE A 65 17.39 -13.19 3.30
CA PHE A 65 18.27 -12.04 3.50
C PHE A 65 18.09 -10.95 2.44
N PHE A 66 17.76 -11.33 1.21
CA PHE A 66 17.44 -10.39 0.14
C PHE A 66 16.19 -9.59 0.47
N ILE A 67 15.08 -10.25 0.83
CA ILE A 67 13.84 -9.57 1.25
C ILE A 67 14.11 -8.70 2.49
N TYR A 68 14.88 -9.18 3.46
CA TYR A 68 15.29 -8.40 4.63
C TYR A 68 16.05 -7.12 4.26
N GLY A 69 16.99 -7.20 3.32
CA GLY A 69 17.71 -6.04 2.79
C GLY A 69 16.79 -5.08 2.04
N CYS A 70 15.91 -5.62 1.18
CA CYS A 70 14.90 -4.84 0.46
C CYS A 70 13.96 -4.11 1.43
N HIS A 71 13.52 -4.76 2.52
CA HIS A 71 12.71 -4.13 3.56
C HIS A 71 13.44 -2.92 4.17
N PHE A 72 14.71 -3.08 4.54
CA PHE A 72 15.51 -1.98 5.10
C PHE A 72 15.63 -0.81 4.13
N ILE A 73 15.93 -1.09 2.85
CA ILE A 73 16.04 -0.07 1.80
C ILE A 73 14.69 0.62 1.58
N ALA A 74 13.59 -0.13 1.48
CA ALA A 74 12.25 0.41 1.28
C ALA A 74 11.83 1.31 2.45
N VAL A 75 12.15 0.92 3.69
CA VAL A 75 11.93 1.78 4.88
C VAL A 75 12.74 3.08 4.78
N LEU A 76 14.00 3.02 4.36
CA LEU A 76 14.82 4.22 4.18
C LEU A 76 14.23 5.17 3.14
N ILE A 77 13.78 4.64 2.01
CA ILE A 77 13.14 5.41 0.93
C ILE A 77 11.81 6.01 1.42
N CYS A 78 10.94 5.23 2.05
CA CYS A 78 9.66 5.71 2.56
C CYS A 78 9.81 6.70 3.73
N ARG A 79 10.94 6.70 4.43
CA ARG A 79 11.17 7.66 5.52
C ARG A 79 11.76 8.97 5.02
N ASN A 80 12.71 8.90 4.08
CA ASN A 80 13.49 10.06 3.66
C ASN A 80 13.00 10.68 2.33
N GLY A 81 12.32 9.90 1.49
CA GLY A 81 11.94 10.28 0.13
C GLY A 81 10.46 10.64 -0.06
N THR A 82 9.65 10.60 1.00
CA THR A 82 8.21 10.84 0.86
C THR A 82 7.86 12.32 0.93
N THR A 83 7.36 12.85 -0.19
CA THR A 83 6.86 14.23 -0.32
C THR A 83 5.34 14.27 -0.33
N ARG A 84 4.74 15.44 -0.03
CA ARG A 84 3.27 15.65 -0.09
C ARG A 84 2.70 15.29 -1.46
N GLU A 85 3.40 15.68 -2.53
CA GLU A 85 3.04 15.40 -3.92
C GLU A 85 3.22 13.93 -4.33
N GLY A 86 4.13 13.20 -3.68
CA GLY A 86 4.31 11.76 -3.92
C GLY A 86 3.19 10.90 -3.34
N LEU A 87 2.57 11.35 -2.24
CA LEU A 87 1.48 10.61 -1.57
C LEU A 87 0.07 11.01 -2.05
N TYR A 88 -0.10 12.28 -2.39
CA TYR A 88 -1.37 12.89 -2.74
C TYR A 88 -1.27 13.61 -4.08
N SER A 89 -2.37 13.61 -4.85
CA SER A 89 -2.44 14.33 -6.13
C SER A 89 -2.15 15.83 -5.93
N LYS A 90 -1.59 16.48 -6.95
CA LYS A 90 -1.34 17.95 -6.96
C LYS A 90 -2.57 18.75 -6.51
N LYS A 91 -3.77 18.33 -6.91
CA LYS A 91 -5.05 18.97 -6.54
C LYS A 91 -5.37 18.93 -5.03
N LEU A 92 -4.85 17.94 -4.31
CA LEU A 92 -5.13 17.78 -2.88
C LEU A 92 -4.02 18.37 -2.00
N LYS A 93 -2.85 18.68 -2.55
CA LYS A 93 -1.63 19.05 -1.80
C LYS A 93 -1.88 20.16 -0.77
N ASP A 94 -2.66 21.17 -1.14
CA ASP A 94 -2.90 22.36 -0.31
C ASP A 94 -3.83 22.08 0.88
N PHE A 95 -4.59 20.99 0.83
CA PHE A 95 -5.50 20.54 1.89
C PHE A 95 -4.90 19.43 2.77
N VAL A 96 -3.68 18.96 2.46
CA VAL A 96 -2.97 17.91 3.20
C VAL A 96 -2.18 18.52 4.36
N THR A 97 -2.45 18.04 5.57
CA THR A 97 -1.66 18.41 6.76
C THR A 97 -0.44 17.50 6.93
N ASP A 98 0.54 17.92 7.73
CA ASP A 98 1.70 17.08 8.03
C ASP A 98 1.32 15.83 8.85
N GLU A 99 0.24 15.92 9.63
CA GLU A 99 -0.36 14.79 10.31
C GLU A 99 -0.91 13.74 9.33
N ASP A 100 -1.56 14.17 8.24
CA ASP A 100 -2.10 13.28 7.21
C ASP A 100 -0.99 12.59 6.40
N VAL A 101 0.12 13.29 6.15
CA VAL A 101 1.33 12.70 5.55
C VAL A 101 1.90 11.65 6.48
N GLN A 102 2.11 11.99 7.75
CA GLN A 102 2.65 11.04 8.74
C GLN A 102 1.75 9.82 8.92
N ALA A 103 0.44 10.00 8.94
CA ALA A 103 -0.51 8.91 9.06
C ALA A 103 -0.49 8.01 7.84
N ALA A 104 -0.46 8.57 6.62
CA ALA A 104 -0.34 7.80 5.38
C ALA A 104 0.93 6.95 5.38
N VAL A 105 2.09 7.54 5.72
CA VAL A 105 3.31 6.73 5.69
C VAL A 105 3.41 5.72 6.83
N ARG A 106 2.85 6.01 8.00
CA ARG A 106 2.71 4.98 9.06
C ARG A 106 1.93 3.79 8.56
N ILE A 107 0.81 4.01 7.85
CA ILE A 107 0.00 2.92 7.29
C ILE A 107 0.79 2.18 6.20
N THR A 108 1.52 2.88 5.33
CA THR A 108 2.37 2.27 4.31
C THR A 108 3.49 1.42 4.90
N LEU A 109 4.18 1.91 5.94
CA LEU A 109 5.23 1.15 6.61
C LEU A 109 4.69 -0.05 7.39
N ASP A 110 3.53 0.12 8.05
CA ASP A 110 2.84 -0.99 8.70
C ASP A 110 2.50 -2.08 7.65
N PHE A 111 1.91 -1.69 6.53
CA PHE A 111 1.58 -2.59 5.42
C PHE A 111 2.81 -3.35 4.92
N LEU A 112 3.87 -2.61 4.58
CA LEU A 112 5.12 -3.19 4.07
C LEU A 112 5.71 -4.19 5.06
N ALA A 113 5.79 -3.81 6.34
CA ALA A 113 6.35 -4.67 7.38
C ALA A 113 5.52 -5.94 7.60
N TRP A 114 4.18 -5.85 7.61
CA TRP A 114 3.34 -7.04 7.80
C TRP A 114 3.33 -7.97 6.59
N MET A 115 3.37 -7.42 5.37
CA MET A 115 3.59 -8.20 4.14
C MET A 115 4.92 -8.96 4.18
N ASP A 116 5.99 -8.30 4.62
CA ASP A 116 7.29 -8.96 4.76
C ASP A 116 7.27 -10.01 5.88
N VAL A 117 6.51 -9.81 6.97
CA VAL A 117 6.30 -10.84 8.00
C VAL A 117 5.62 -12.08 7.42
N SER A 118 4.54 -11.92 6.63
CA SER A 118 3.83 -13.06 6.05
C SER A 118 4.68 -13.80 5.02
N LEU A 119 5.44 -13.07 4.19
CA LEU A 119 6.46 -13.65 3.29
C LEU A 119 7.55 -14.39 4.07
N MET A 120 8.10 -13.79 5.13
CA MET A 120 9.12 -14.44 5.97
C MET A 120 8.60 -15.71 6.62
N ALA A 121 7.39 -15.68 7.20
CA ALA A 121 6.78 -16.84 7.83
C ALA A 121 6.59 -18.00 6.83
N MET A 122 6.19 -17.68 5.60
CA MET A 122 6.09 -18.64 4.50
C MET A 122 7.46 -19.31 4.21
N PHE A 123 8.53 -18.53 4.06
CA PHE A 123 9.87 -19.07 3.80
C PHE A 123 10.44 -19.86 4.98
N VAL A 124 10.20 -19.42 6.22
CA VAL A 124 10.56 -20.15 7.44
C VAL A 124 9.88 -21.52 7.42
N TYR A 125 8.57 -21.56 7.17
CA TYR A 125 7.80 -22.80 7.14
C TYR A 125 8.29 -23.76 6.05
N ILE A 126 8.45 -23.29 4.81
CA ILE A 126 8.97 -24.13 3.72
C ILE A 126 10.37 -24.63 4.05
N THR A 127 11.25 -23.78 4.60
CA THR A 127 12.61 -24.17 5.00
C THR A 127 12.59 -25.32 6.02
N VAL A 128 11.75 -25.21 7.05
CA VAL A 128 11.62 -26.25 8.09
C VAL A 128 11.03 -27.54 7.51
N CYS A 129 10.00 -27.44 6.66
CA CYS A 129 9.40 -28.60 6.01
C CYS A 129 10.39 -29.32 5.08
N SER A 130 11.12 -28.58 4.26
CA SER A 130 12.17 -29.13 3.38
C SER A 130 13.29 -29.76 4.19
N ALA A 131 13.80 -29.09 5.23
CA ALA A 131 14.87 -29.63 6.09
C ALA A 131 14.45 -30.89 6.86
N SER A 132 13.15 -31.04 7.14
CA SER A 132 12.56 -32.20 7.83
C SER A 132 12.03 -33.27 6.88
N CYS A 133 12.16 -33.08 5.56
CA CYS A 133 11.64 -33.98 4.52
C CYS A 133 10.14 -34.27 4.63
N VAL A 134 9.34 -33.28 5.01
CA VAL A 134 7.88 -33.40 5.14
C VAL A 134 7.12 -32.64 4.04
N PRO A 135 5.93 -33.11 3.63
CA PRO A 135 5.03 -32.34 2.77
C PRO A 135 4.56 -31.06 3.49
N ILE A 136 4.35 -29.98 2.73
CA ILE A 136 3.88 -28.69 3.27
C ILE A 136 2.38 -28.67 3.56
N GLY A 137 1.63 -29.61 2.97
CA GLY A 137 0.19 -29.78 3.16
C GLY A 137 -0.66 -28.96 2.17
N SER A 138 -1.83 -29.49 1.81
CA SER A 138 -2.72 -28.90 0.78
C SER A 138 -3.35 -27.57 1.20
N TRP A 139 -3.43 -27.30 2.49
CA TRP A 139 -3.97 -26.04 3.04
C TRP A 139 -3.01 -24.87 2.84
N PHE A 140 -1.72 -25.12 2.66
CA PHE A 140 -0.67 -24.10 2.72
C PHE A 140 -0.90 -22.97 1.71
N VAL A 141 -1.11 -23.33 0.44
CA VAL A 141 -1.32 -22.35 -0.64
C VAL A 141 -2.55 -21.48 -0.35
N ALA A 142 -3.67 -22.10 0.05
CA ALA A 142 -4.88 -21.38 0.41
C ALA A 142 -4.66 -20.44 1.60
N ALA A 143 -3.93 -20.89 2.63
CA ALA A 143 -3.63 -20.06 3.80
C ALA A 143 -2.73 -18.86 3.45
N VAL A 144 -1.71 -19.03 2.61
CA VAL A 144 -0.86 -17.93 2.15
C VAL A 144 -1.68 -16.86 1.44
N PHE A 145 -2.53 -17.27 0.47
CA PHE A 145 -3.38 -16.33 -0.25
C PHE A 145 -4.40 -15.64 0.66
N LEU A 146 -4.98 -16.36 1.62
CA LEU A 146 -5.92 -15.77 2.58
C LEU A 146 -5.24 -14.74 3.48
N VAL A 147 -4.09 -15.07 4.09
CA VAL A 147 -3.38 -14.14 4.98
C VAL A 147 -2.95 -12.89 4.23
N MET A 148 -2.24 -13.05 3.10
CA MET A 148 -1.75 -11.91 2.31
C MET A 148 -2.92 -11.10 1.71
N GLY A 149 -3.98 -11.76 1.25
CA GLY A 149 -5.16 -11.11 0.71
C GLY A 149 -5.91 -10.28 1.75
N LEU A 150 -6.08 -10.81 2.96
CA LEU A 150 -6.72 -10.09 4.07
C LEU A 150 -5.88 -8.89 4.52
N GLU A 151 -4.56 -9.04 4.63
CA GLU A 151 -3.63 -7.95 4.92
C GLU A 151 -3.75 -6.84 3.86
N LEU A 152 -3.69 -7.20 2.58
CA LEU A 152 -3.83 -6.25 1.47
C LEU A 152 -5.16 -5.50 1.53
N ILE A 153 -6.27 -6.21 1.70
CA ILE A 153 -7.61 -5.61 1.78
C ILE A 153 -7.71 -4.66 2.97
N TRP A 154 -7.23 -5.08 4.15
CA TRP A 154 -7.29 -4.29 5.37
C TRP A 154 -6.50 -2.98 5.27
N TYR A 155 -5.25 -3.06 4.82
CA TYR A 155 -4.40 -1.88 4.66
C TYR A 155 -4.91 -0.96 3.55
N THR A 156 -5.43 -1.52 2.46
CA THR A 156 -6.06 -0.74 1.38
C THR A 156 -7.29 0.00 1.89
N ALA A 157 -8.21 -0.69 2.58
CA ALA A 157 -9.39 -0.06 3.17
C ALA A 157 -9.01 1.05 4.17
N ARG A 158 -7.98 0.82 4.98
CA ARG A 158 -7.45 1.82 5.93
C ARG A 158 -6.88 3.05 5.23
N MET A 159 -6.11 2.86 4.15
CA MET A 159 -5.59 3.95 3.32
C MET A 159 -6.71 4.73 2.63
N LEU A 160 -7.72 4.03 2.09
CA LEU A 160 -8.88 4.66 1.47
C LEU A 160 -9.68 5.50 2.46
N LYS A 161 -9.87 5.02 3.70
CA LYS A 161 -10.53 5.78 4.77
C LYS A 161 -9.78 7.06 5.10
N GLN A 162 -8.46 7.01 5.20
CA GLN A 162 -7.62 8.20 5.40
C GLN A 162 -7.74 9.20 4.23
N ARG A 163 -7.66 8.71 2.98
CA ARG A 163 -7.83 9.57 1.80
C ARG A 163 -9.19 10.22 1.71
N LYS A 164 -10.26 9.55 2.16
CA LYS A 164 -11.62 10.13 2.21
C LYS A 164 -11.67 11.35 3.12
N VAL A 165 -11.00 11.34 4.28
CA VAL A 165 -10.96 12.48 5.21
C VAL A 165 -10.34 13.71 4.53
N VAL A 166 -9.21 13.52 3.85
CA VAL A 166 -8.53 14.62 3.12
C VAL A 166 -9.41 15.14 1.97
N ARG A 167 -10.09 14.25 1.24
CA ARG A 167 -11.01 14.64 0.15
C ARG A 167 -12.20 15.48 0.65
N ILE A 168 -12.80 15.11 1.77
CA ILE A 168 -13.92 15.88 2.35
C ILE A 168 -13.43 17.27 2.76
N ARG A 169 -12.24 17.39 3.36
CA ARG A 169 -11.65 18.69 3.70
C ARG A 169 -11.38 19.54 2.45
N ALA A 170 -10.87 18.93 1.39
CA ALA A 170 -10.65 19.61 0.13
C ALA A 170 -11.96 20.11 -0.50
N ALA A 171 -13.02 19.29 -0.48
CA ALA A 171 -14.33 19.69 -1.00
C ALA A 171 -14.91 20.90 -0.24
N GLY A 172 -14.92 20.85 1.10
CA GLY A 172 -15.40 21.99 1.90
C GLY A 172 -14.54 23.25 1.75
N GLY A 173 -13.22 23.09 1.56
CA GLY A 173 -12.33 24.21 1.28
C GLY A 173 -12.58 24.86 -0.09
N LEU A 174 -12.95 24.07 -1.10
CA LEU A 174 -13.31 24.57 -2.43
C LEU A 174 -14.66 25.30 -2.41
N GLU A 175 -15.65 24.77 -1.67
CA GLU A 175 -16.94 25.43 -1.50
C GLU A 175 -16.80 26.80 -0.82
N ALA A 176 -16.04 26.88 0.27
CA ALA A 176 -15.76 28.14 0.97
C ALA A 176 -15.03 29.15 0.07
N TRP A 177 -14.03 28.70 -0.69
CA TRP A 177 -13.29 29.57 -1.62
C TRP A 177 -14.18 30.11 -2.75
N ASN A 178 -15.05 29.27 -3.32
CA ASN A 178 -15.99 29.69 -4.36
C ASN A 178 -17.00 30.72 -3.83
N GLU A 179 -17.48 30.55 -2.59
CA GLU A 179 -18.40 31.49 -1.94
C GLU A 179 -17.74 32.85 -1.67
N GLU A 180 -16.51 32.86 -1.15
CA GLU A 180 -15.72 34.09 -0.95
C GLU A 180 -15.40 34.79 -2.27
N ALA A 181 -14.96 34.05 -3.29
CA ALA A 181 -14.69 34.60 -4.62
C ALA A 181 -15.96 35.20 -5.26
N GLY A 182 -17.12 34.57 -5.04
CA GLY A 182 -18.42 35.10 -5.46
C GLY A 182 -18.76 36.42 -4.78
N LYS A 183 -18.54 36.53 -3.45
CA LYS A 183 -18.76 37.77 -2.69
C LYS A 183 -17.82 38.89 -3.14
N ASP A 184 -16.53 38.58 -3.33
CA ASP A 184 -15.54 39.54 -3.81
C ASP A 184 -15.81 40.02 -5.24
N SER A 185 -16.30 39.13 -6.11
CA SER A 185 -16.74 39.49 -7.45
C SER A 185 -17.98 40.40 -7.40
N CYS A 186 -18.99 40.03 -6.59
CA CYS A 186 -20.21 40.82 -6.44
C CYS A 186 -19.89 42.22 -5.87
N LYS A 187 -18.99 42.31 -4.88
CA LYS A 187 -18.50 43.59 -4.33
C LYS A 187 -17.75 44.45 -5.34
N ARG A 188 -16.99 43.83 -6.26
CA ARG A 188 -16.24 44.53 -7.31
C ARG A 188 -17.15 45.05 -8.44
N ILE A 189 -18.21 44.32 -8.75
CA ILE A 189 -19.17 44.67 -9.81
C ILE A 189 -20.20 45.69 -9.32
N TYR A 190 -20.71 45.52 -8.10
CA TYR A 190 -21.82 46.32 -7.58
C TYR A 190 -21.40 47.39 -6.56
N GLY A 191 -20.14 47.43 -6.12
CA GLY A 191 -19.66 48.36 -5.08
C GLY A 191 -20.24 48.08 -3.69
N ASP A 192 -19.94 48.92 -2.69
CA ASP A 192 -20.54 48.87 -1.33
C ASP A 192 -22.01 49.36 -1.34
N VAL A 193 -22.84 48.81 -2.23
CA VAL A 193 -24.26 49.14 -2.30
C VAL A 193 -25.00 48.25 -1.30
N GLU A 194 -25.57 48.87 -0.27
CA GLU A 194 -26.10 48.24 0.95
C GLU A 194 -27.39 47.40 0.77
N ASN A 195 -27.75 47.01 -0.46
CA ASN A 195 -28.96 46.19 -0.74
C ASN A 195 -28.89 45.49 -2.11
N VAL A 196 -27.94 44.57 -2.30
CA VAL A 196 -27.96 43.65 -3.44
C VAL A 196 -28.75 42.39 -3.04
N PRO A 197 -29.86 42.05 -3.71
CA PRO A 197 -30.62 40.83 -3.39
C PRO A 197 -29.78 39.58 -3.69
N GLU A 198 -29.68 38.65 -2.71
CA GLU A 198 -28.83 37.44 -2.76
C GLU A 198 -29.00 36.60 -4.03
N GLU A 199 -30.19 36.59 -4.63
CA GLU A 199 -30.49 35.85 -5.86
C GLU A 199 -29.68 36.33 -7.09
N LYS A 200 -29.20 37.59 -7.12
CA LYS A 200 -28.46 38.12 -8.28
C LYS A 200 -26.96 37.81 -8.27
N CYS A 201 -26.33 37.53 -7.11
CA CYS A 201 -24.90 37.20 -7.08
C CYS A 201 -24.60 35.74 -7.52
N VAL A 202 -25.61 34.85 -7.55
CA VAL A 202 -25.45 33.43 -7.91
C VAL A 202 -25.64 33.18 -9.42
N GLY A 203 -26.39 34.05 -10.10
CA GLY A 203 -26.79 33.86 -11.51
C GLY A 203 -25.68 34.02 -12.57
N ASP A 204 -24.63 34.80 -12.28
CA ASP A 204 -23.60 35.13 -13.27
C ASP A 204 -22.40 34.16 -13.29
N ILE A 205 -22.35 33.19 -12.36
CA ILE A 205 -21.27 32.18 -12.33
C ILE A 205 -21.49 31.05 -13.36
N ALA A 206 -22.72 30.93 -13.89
CA ALA A 206 -23.08 29.88 -14.87
C ALA A 206 -22.60 30.14 -16.31
N GLY A 207 -21.95 31.28 -16.56
CA GLY A 207 -21.46 31.67 -17.89
C GLY A 207 -19.96 31.46 -18.07
N GLY A 208 -19.40 30.29 -17.76
CA GLY A 208 -17.96 30.11 -18.01
C GLY A 208 -17.24 28.91 -17.41
N GLN A 209 -17.84 27.72 -17.39
CA GLN A 209 -17.10 26.45 -17.46
C GLN A 209 -18.12 25.31 -17.59
N GLU A 210 -18.07 24.59 -18.71
CA GLU A 210 -18.92 23.43 -18.99
C GLU A 210 -18.91 22.41 -17.83
N GLU A 211 -20.11 22.15 -17.33
CA GLU A 211 -20.45 21.10 -16.39
C GLU A 211 -20.24 19.73 -17.06
N LYS A 212 -19.08 19.08 -16.84
CA LYS A 212 -18.92 17.64 -17.11
C LYS A 212 -19.29 16.85 -15.86
N THR A 213 -20.55 16.45 -15.79
CA THR A 213 -21.13 15.54 -14.81
C THR A 213 -20.46 14.15 -14.90
N TYR A 214 -20.26 13.50 -13.75
CA TYR A 214 -19.45 12.29 -13.52
C TYR A 214 -20.06 10.98 -14.08
N GLY A 215 -20.71 11.02 -15.26
CA GLY A 215 -21.50 9.91 -15.81
C GLY A 215 -21.01 9.28 -17.12
N ASP A 216 -20.02 9.85 -17.83
CA ASP A 216 -19.87 9.56 -19.28
C ASP A 216 -18.56 8.84 -19.71
N ILE A 217 -17.79 8.26 -18.77
CA ILE A 217 -16.48 7.65 -19.08
C ILE A 217 -16.57 6.13 -19.33
N SER A 218 -17.71 5.62 -19.82
CA SER A 218 -17.85 4.20 -20.19
C SER A 218 -18.23 3.94 -21.65
N GLY A 219 -18.26 4.97 -22.51
CA GLY A 219 -18.69 4.83 -23.91
C GLY A 219 -17.58 4.83 -24.98
N GLU A 220 -16.37 5.30 -24.68
CA GLU A 220 -15.40 5.66 -25.73
C GLU A 220 -14.35 4.59 -26.09
N TYR A 221 -14.40 3.38 -25.51
CA TYR A 221 -13.41 2.33 -25.81
C TYR A 221 -13.79 1.39 -26.97
N SER A 222 -14.86 1.67 -27.73
CA SER A 222 -15.34 0.72 -28.76
C SER A 222 -15.44 1.28 -30.19
N ARG A 223 -14.85 2.44 -30.49
CA ARG A 223 -15.00 3.06 -31.83
C ARG A 223 -13.71 3.46 -32.54
N GLU A 224 -12.57 2.88 -32.16
CA GLU A 224 -11.26 3.26 -32.73
C GLU A 224 -10.54 2.08 -33.41
N LYS A 225 -11.29 1.19 -34.06
CA LYS A 225 -10.71 0.03 -34.78
C LYS A 225 -11.29 -0.28 -36.17
N GLU A 226 -11.94 0.68 -36.82
CA GLU A 226 -12.52 0.44 -38.16
C GLU A 226 -11.99 1.30 -39.31
N ASP A 227 -11.11 2.27 -39.09
CA ASP A 227 -10.54 3.06 -40.19
C ASP A 227 -9.01 3.04 -40.13
N ASP A 228 -8.42 2.00 -40.72
CA ASP A 228 -7.11 2.07 -41.40
C ASP A 228 -7.02 0.90 -42.40
N MET A 229 -7.35 1.23 -43.64
CA MET A 229 -6.91 0.58 -44.87
C MET A 229 -5.57 1.20 -45.28
#